data_AF-B3RQZ2-F1
#
_entry.id   AF-B3RQZ2-F1
#
_cell.length_a   1.000
_cell.length_b   1.000
_cell.length_c   1.000
_cell.angle_alpha   90.00
_cell.angle_beta   90.00
_cell.angle_gamma   90.00
#
_symmetry.space_group_name_H-M   'P 1'
#
loop_
_entity.id
_entity.type
_entity.pdbx_description
1 polymer ?
#
loop_
_entity_poly.entity_id
_entity_poly.type
_entity_poly.pdbx_seq_one_letter_code
_entity_poly.pdbx_strand_id
1 'polypeptide(L)'
;EFERAAAISLFNLDMKTAVETLSRGAMIRDAREESKSNLHLVAMALSGYTNDKRAFWTKMCNDYRSMLLHPYLRAAFAFITSYDDGKFDDVIWTEPDLQLRDRIAFACMFLDDETLQNYVAPLTYEVISTGNLEGIILTGRFTTDGLKLLQKFVDKTGDIQTASLAVIHGIPSAISNNERVLSWIESYREFLDRLELWHYRCKLDILRKRNRHTTPPPQTAFLSCNNCSKPINLTASGNFKQLAILIFDRCRNCGKALPKCAICLRNMCLDIDRLPNDTKSANIHVDGGKVMYPKKRFNSWFSWCQSCRHGGHATHMESWFANHNECPVQDCNCSCSARDSSFFAIKMCDQV
;
A
#
# COMPACT_ATOMS: atom_id res chain seq x y z
N GLU A 1 10.66 -35.17 -48.81
CA GLU A 1 10.80 -34.65 -50.19
C GLU A 1 10.14 -33.29 -50.41
N PHE A 2 9.51 -32.68 -49.39
CA PHE A 2 8.88 -31.36 -49.52
C PHE A 2 9.90 -30.25 -49.82
N GLU A 3 11.11 -30.36 -49.26
CA GLU A 3 12.20 -29.42 -49.44
C GLU A 3 12.68 -29.37 -50.90
N ARG A 4 12.83 -30.56 -51.51
CA ARG A 4 13.23 -30.69 -52.91
C ARG A 4 12.15 -30.17 -53.85
N ALA A 5 10.89 -30.52 -53.60
CA ALA A 5 9.76 -30.05 -54.40
C ALA A 5 9.63 -28.51 -54.34
N ALA A 6 9.72 -27.93 -53.14
CA ALA A 6 9.68 -26.48 -52.95
C ALA A 6 10.84 -25.75 -53.64
N ALA A 7 12.07 -26.29 -53.57
CA ALA A 7 13.22 -25.70 -54.24
C ALA A 7 13.08 -25.73 -55.77
N ILE A 8 12.56 -26.82 -56.34
CA ILE A 8 12.32 -26.92 -57.79
C ILE A 8 11.24 -25.93 -58.24
N SER A 9 10.13 -25.81 -57.49
CA SER A 9 9.10 -24.81 -57.77
C SER A 9 9.66 -23.38 -57.68
N LEU A 10 10.51 -23.11 -56.69
CA LEU A 10 11.17 -21.83 -56.52
C LEU A 10 12.09 -21.47 -57.69
N PHE A 11 12.90 -22.43 -58.16
CA PHE A 11 13.79 -22.22 -59.32
C PHE A 11 13.02 -21.98 -60.62
N ASN A 12 11.78 -22.45 -60.70
CA ASN A 12 10.86 -22.18 -61.82
C ASN A 12 10.04 -20.90 -61.65
N LEU A 13 10.39 -20.05 -60.67
CA LEU A 13 9.69 -18.80 -60.33
C LEU A 13 8.24 -18.99 -59.86
N ASP A 14 7.85 -20.22 -59.51
CA ASP A 14 6.53 -20.53 -58.95
C ASP A 14 6.58 -20.48 -57.42
N MET A 15 6.56 -19.26 -56.90
CA MET A 15 6.60 -18.98 -55.45
C MET A 15 5.39 -19.54 -54.71
N LYS A 16 4.20 -19.52 -55.35
CA LYS A 16 2.94 -19.93 -54.72
C LYS A 16 2.97 -21.42 -54.42
N THR A 17 3.32 -22.23 -55.40
CA THR A 17 3.44 -23.69 -55.23
C THR A 17 4.56 -24.06 -54.26
N ALA A 18 5.66 -23.30 -54.26
CA ALA A 18 6.76 -23.51 -53.30
C ALA A 18 6.30 -23.33 -51.84
N VAL A 19 5.58 -22.23 -51.54
CA VAL A 19 5.07 -21.97 -50.18
C VAL A 19 3.96 -22.95 -49.78
N GLU A 20 3.02 -23.26 -50.68
CA GLU A 20 1.96 -24.25 -50.41
C GLU A 20 2.55 -25.64 -50.08
N THR A 21 3.60 -26.06 -50.80
CA THR A 21 4.28 -27.34 -50.58
C THR A 21 5.00 -27.38 -49.23
N LEU A 22 5.65 -26.28 -48.83
CA LEU A 22 6.31 -26.16 -47.53
C LEU A 22 5.29 -26.13 -46.38
N SER A 23 4.22 -25.33 -46.50
CA SER A 23 3.16 -25.25 -45.49
C SER A 23 2.46 -26.60 -45.29
N ARG A 24 2.16 -27.33 -46.38
CA ARG A 24 1.61 -28.68 -46.32
C ARG A 24 2.58 -29.68 -45.69
N GLY A 25 3.86 -29.61 -46.07
CA GLY A 25 4.90 -30.48 -45.50
C GLY A 25 5.11 -30.26 -44.00
N ALA A 26 4.98 -29.01 -43.57
CA ALA A 26 5.10 -28.62 -42.18
C ALA A 26 3.91 -29.08 -41.33
N MET A 27 2.67 -28.91 -41.81
CA MET A 27 1.47 -29.45 -41.15
C MET A 27 1.51 -30.99 -40.99
N ILE A 28 2.01 -31.71 -41.99
CA ILE A 28 2.13 -33.18 -41.92
C ILE A 28 3.17 -33.62 -40.89
N ARG A 29 4.26 -32.85 -40.72
CA ARG A 29 5.32 -33.15 -39.75
C ARG A 29 4.90 -32.80 -38.33
N ASP A 30 4.19 -31.69 -38.14
CA ASP A 30 3.61 -31.31 -36.85
C ASP A 30 2.61 -32.36 -36.37
N ALA A 31 1.78 -32.91 -37.27
CA ALA A 31 0.86 -34.00 -36.96
C ALA A 31 1.54 -35.35 -36.61
N ARG A 32 2.83 -35.49 -36.89
CA ARG A 32 3.62 -36.70 -36.63
C ARG A 32 4.55 -36.55 -35.41
N GLU A 33 4.52 -35.42 -34.72
CA GLU A 33 5.45 -35.05 -33.62
C GLU A 33 6.94 -35.21 -34.00
N GLU A 34 7.26 -35.21 -35.29
CA GLU A 34 8.64 -35.21 -35.77
C GLU A 34 9.23 -33.81 -35.59
N SER A 35 10.32 -33.71 -34.83
CA SER A 35 11.15 -32.51 -34.57
C SER A 35 10.75 -31.24 -35.34
N LYS A 36 10.32 -30.19 -34.60
CA LYS A 36 9.98 -28.83 -35.07
C LYS A 36 10.62 -28.50 -36.41
N SER A 37 9.84 -28.66 -37.48
CA SER A 37 10.38 -28.46 -38.82
C SER A 37 10.53 -26.96 -39.09
N ASN A 38 11.71 -26.54 -39.54
CA ASN A 38 11.94 -25.15 -39.98
C ASN A 38 11.17 -24.80 -41.27
N LEU A 39 10.34 -25.71 -41.79
CA LEU A 39 9.58 -25.52 -43.01
C LEU A 39 8.57 -24.37 -42.88
N HIS A 40 7.95 -24.20 -41.70
CA HIS A 40 7.06 -23.07 -41.43
C HIS A 40 7.79 -21.72 -41.50
N LEU A 41 9.01 -21.66 -40.97
CA LEU A 41 9.85 -20.45 -41.02
C LEU A 41 10.24 -20.12 -42.48
N VAL A 42 10.63 -21.13 -43.26
CA VAL A 42 11.02 -20.94 -44.67
C VAL A 42 9.80 -20.58 -45.53
N ALA A 43 8.64 -21.20 -45.31
CA ALA A 43 7.39 -20.87 -45.99
C ALA A 43 7.00 -19.41 -45.72
N MET A 44 7.09 -18.97 -44.46
CA MET A 44 6.85 -17.58 -44.07
C MET A 44 7.84 -16.63 -44.75
N ALA A 45 9.15 -16.89 -44.65
CA ALA A 45 10.17 -16.06 -45.30
C ALA A 45 9.96 -15.90 -46.82
N LEU A 46 9.57 -16.98 -47.51
CA LEU A 46 9.29 -16.96 -48.94
C LEU A 46 8.00 -16.20 -49.28
N SER A 47 6.98 -16.28 -48.43
CA SER A 47 5.72 -15.54 -48.61
C SER A 47 5.91 -14.02 -48.55
N GLY A 48 6.90 -13.52 -47.80
CA GLY A 48 7.25 -12.10 -47.75
C GLY A 48 7.97 -11.55 -48.99
N TYR A 49 8.53 -12.44 -49.83
CA TYR A 49 9.29 -12.06 -51.03
C TYR A 49 8.41 -11.94 -52.30
N THR A 50 7.14 -12.39 -52.26
CA THR A 50 6.26 -12.40 -53.45
C THR A 50 5.84 -10.98 -53.88
N ASN A 51 5.66 -10.77 -55.20
CA ASN A 51 5.23 -9.47 -55.76
C ASN A 51 3.80 -9.06 -55.33
N ASP A 52 2.92 -10.02 -55.06
CA ASP A 52 1.57 -9.80 -54.50
C ASP A 52 1.66 -9.81 -52.96
N LYS A 53 2.36 -8.79 -52.45
CA LYS A 53 2.95 -8.75 -51.09
C LYS A 53 1.97 -8.92 -49.94
N ARG A 54 0.68 -8.64 -50.14
CA ARG A 54 -0.27 -8.45 -49.03
C ARG A 54 -1.24 -9.60 -48.83
N ALA A 55 -1.98 -9.98 -49.86
CA ALA A 55 -3.04 -11.00 -49.70
C ALA A 55 -2.47 -12.37 -49.29
N PHE A 56 -1.33 -12.75 -49.90
CA PHE A 56 -0.69 -14.03 -49.62
C PHE A 56 0.01 -14.06 -48.25
N TRP A 57 0.71 -12.99 -47.91
CA TRP A 57 1.34 -12.81 -46.59
C TRP A 57 0.29 -12.79 -45.46
N THR A 58 -0.78 -12.00 -45.60
CA THR A 58 -1.85 -11.91 -44.61
C THR A 58 -2.55 -13.25 -44.40
N LYS A 59 -2.80 -14.00 -45.47
CA LYS A 59 -3.35 -15.36 -45.37
C LYS A 59 -2.43 -16.29 -44.58
N MET A 60 -1.13 -16.30 -44.89
CA MET A 60 -0.17 -17.13 -44.16
C MET A 60 -0.05 -16.74 -42.69
N CYS A 61 0.05 -15.44 -42.39
CA CYS A 61 0.08 -14.96 -41.02
C CYS A 61 -1.16 -15.36 -40.22
N ASN A 62 -2.36 -15.33 -40.82
CA ASN A 62 -3.60 -15.77 -40.17
C ASN A 62 -3.64 -17.28 -39.94
N ASP A 63 -3.20 -18.09 -40.91
CA ASP A 63 -3.12 -19.54 -40.76
C ASP A 63 -2.18 -19.91 -39.59
N TYR A 64 -1.02 -19.24 -39.50
CA TYR A 64 -0.05 -19.45 -38.42
C TYR A 64 -0.49 -18.88 -37.08
N ARG A 65 -1.27 -17.78 -37.05
CA ARG A 65 -1.78 -17.18 -35.81
C ARG A 65 -2.55 -18.20 -34.98
N SER A 66 -3.34 -19.06 -35.63
CA SER A 66 -4.13 -20.11 -34.96
C SER A 66 -3.27 -21.21 -34.31
N MET A 67 -2.04 -21.40 -34.78
CA MET A 67 -1.10 -22.42 -34.27
C MET A 67 -0.26 -21.91 -33.09
N LEU A 68 -0.29 -20.60 -32.81
CA LEU A 68 0.51 -19.99 -31.75
C LEU A 68 -0.20 -20.10 -30.39
N LEU A 69 0.50 -20.68 -29.41
CA LEU A 69 -0.01 -20.83 -28.05
C LEU A 69 0.00 -19.51 -27.26
N HIS A 70 0.99 -18.64 -27.48
CA HIS A 70 1.19 -17.46 -26.65
C HIS A 70 0.37 -16.26 -27.16
N PRO A 71 -0.48 -15.63 -26.33
CA PRO A 71 -1.41 -14.57 -26.76
C PRO A 71 -0.70 -13.34 -27.33
N TYR A 72 0.43 -12.93 -26.74
CA TYR A 72 1.22 -11.80 -27.27
C TYR A 72 1.80 -12.06 -28.66
N LEU A 73 2.13 -13.31 -28.99
CA LEU A 73 2.62 -13.64 -30.33
C LEU A 73 1.46 -13.60 -31.33
N ARG A 74 0.28 -14.10 -30.95
CA ARG A 74 -0.92 -13.97 -31.78
C ARG A 74 -1.28 -12.50 -32.03
N ALA A 75 -1.21 -11.67 -30.99
CA ALA A 75 -1.42 -10.23 -31.09
C ALA A 75 -0.42 -9.53 -32.00
N ALA A 76 0.86 -9.92 -31.95
CA ALA A 76 1.89 -9.39 -32.85
C ALA A 76 1.60 -9.74 -34.32
N PHE A 77 1.17 -10.97 -34.60
CA PHE A 77 0.75 -11.37 -35.95
C PHE A 77 -0.48 -10.57 -36.42
N ALA A 78 -1.50 -10.45 -35.57
CA ALA A 78 -2.69 -9.66 -35.87
C ALA A 78 -2.36 -8.17 -36.12
N PHE A 79 -1.38 -7.61 -35.40
CA PHE A 79 -0.94 -6.24 -35.63
C PHE A 79 -0.29 -6.08 -37.01
N ILE A 80 0.65 -6.96 -37.38
CA ILE A 80 1.38 -6.87 -38.65
C ILE A 80 0.44 -7.07 -39.84
N THR A 81 -0.57 -7.94 -39.73
CA THR A 81 -1.53 -8.18 -40.81
C THR A 81 -2.50 -7.04 -41.05
N SER A 82 -2.82 -6.28 -40.00
CA SER A 82 -3.90 -5.28 -40.03
C SER A 82 -3.40 -3.83 -39.96
N TYR A 83 -2.08 -3.63 -39.86
CA TYR A 83 -1.45 -2.30 -39.78
C TYR A 83 -1.80 -1.39 -40.96
N ASP A 84 -1.74 -1.93 -42.19
CA ASP A 84 -1.99 -1.16 -43.42
C ASP A 84 -3.49 -0.78 -43.59
N ASP A 85 -4.39 -1.59 -43.05
CA ASP A 85 -5.85 -1.41 -43.18
C ASP A 85 -6.43 -0.50 -42.09
N GLY A 86 -5.64 -0.17 -41.05
CA GLY A 86 -6.05 0.67 -39.93
C GLY A 86 -7.15 0.07 -39.04
N LYS A 87 -7.47 -1.22 -39.22
CA LYS A 87 -8.51 -1.93 -38.47
C LYS A 87 -7.88 -2.91 -37.50
N PHE A 88 -7.82 -2.51 -36.23
CA PHE A 88 -7.15 -3.31 -35.18
C PHE A 88 -8.10 -4.22 -34.39
N ASP A 89 -9.30 -4.50 -34.93
CA ASP A 89 -10.33 -5.28 -34.26
C ASP A 89 -9.82 -6.68 -33.84
N ASP A 90 -9.01 -7.31 -34.71
CA ASP A 90 -8.44 -8.63 -34.46
C ASP A 90 -7.43 -8.66 -33.30
N VAL A 91 -6.77 -7.52 -32.99
CA VAL A 91 -5.84 -7.42 -31.87
C VAL A 91 -6.60 -7.19 -30.55
N ILE A 92 -7.66 -6.38 -30.62
CA ILE A 92 -8.31 -5.81 -29.43
C ILE A 92 -9.45 -6.70 -28.92
N TRP A 93 -10.25 -7.27 -29.82
CA TRP A 93 -11.45 -8.04 -29.49
C TRP A 93 -11.21 -9.56 -29.48
N THR A 94 -10.26 -10.05 -30.27
CA THR A 94 -10.08 -11.51 -30.47
C THR A 94 -9.17 -12.15 -29.42
N GLU A 95 -8.30 -11.37 -28.75
CA GLU A 95 -7.31 -11.89 -27.80
C GLU A 95 -7.62 -11.42 -26.36
N PRO A 96 -8.62 -12.01 -25.67
CA PRO A 96 -8.98 -11.64 -24.30
C PRO A 96 -7.91 -11.99 -23.27
N ASP A 97 -7.00 -12.93 -23.60
CA ASP A 97 -5.93 -13.42 -22.72
C ASP A 97 -4.77 -12.43 -22.54
N LEU A 98 -4.74 -11.33 -23.29
CA LEU A 98 -3.76 -10.26 -23.09
C LEU A 98 -4.06 -9.53 -21.78
N GLN A 99 -3.00 -9.08 -21.09
CA GLN A 99 -3.15 -8.26 -19.89
C GLN A 99 -3.96 -7.00 -20.20
N LEU A 100 -4.88 -6.64 -19.31
CA LEU A 100 -5.79 -5.50 -19.49
C LEU A 100 -5.01 -4.21 -19.76
N ARG A 101 -3.90 -4.00 -19.03
CA ARG A 101 -3.03 -2.83 -19.19
C ARG A 101 -2.49 -2.71 -20.62
N ASP A 102 -2.02 -3.80 -21.20
CA ASP A 102 -1.39 -3.79 -22.52
C ASP A 102 -2.44 -3.58 -23.60
N ARG A 103 -3.63 -4.17 -23.46
CA ARG A 103 -4.77 -3.94 -24.35
C ARG A 103 -5.19 -2.48 -24.37
N ILE A 104 -5.27 -1.84 -23.19
CA ILE A 104 -5.62 -0.42 -23.08
C ILE A 104 -4.51 0.46 -23.65
N ALA A 105 -3.25 0.16 -23.34
CA ALA A 105 -2.12 0.91 -23.89
C ALA A 105 -2.09 0.84 -25.42
N PHE A 106 -2.32 -0.34 -25.99
CA PHE A 106 -2.43 -0.54 -27.43
C PHE A 106 -3.61 0.27 -28.00
N ALA A 107 -4.79 0.17 -27.40
CA ALA A 107 -5.98 0.91 -27.83
C ALA A 107 -5.72 2.43 -27.85
N CYS A 108 -5.07 2.97 -26.81
CA CYS A 108 -4.74 4.40 -26.74
C CYS A 108 -3.69 4.85 -27.76
N MET A 109 -2.86 3.94 -28.31
CA MET A 109 -1.84 4.30 -29.30
C MET A 109 -2.36 4.26 -30.74
N PHE A 110 -3.32 3.38 -31.04
CA PHE A 110 -3.66 3.03 -32.42
C PHE A 110 -5.13 3.27 -32.79
N LEU A 111 -6.04 3.38 -31.82
CA LEU A 111 -7.44 3.71 -32.10
C LEU A 111 -7.66 5.21 -32.15
N ASP A 112 -8.61 5.63 -32.98
CA ASP A 112 -9.19 6.97 -32.96
C ASP A 112 -10.12 7.15 -31.74
N ASP A 113 -10.39 8.41 -31.38
CA ASP A 113 -11.11 8.76 -30.16
C ASP A 113 -12.51 8.12 -30.07
N GLU A 114 -13.23 8.04 -31.19
CA GLU A 114 -14.58 7.47 -31.24
C GLU A 114 -14.56 5.95 -30.98
N THR A 115 -13.69 5.22 -31.70
CA THR A 115 -13.54 3.76 -31.51
C THR A 115 -12.98 3.44 -30.14
N LEU A 116 -12.05 4.25 -29.62
CA LEU A 116 -11.50 4.09 -28.27
C LEU A 116 -12.59 4.22 -27.22
N GLN A 117 -13.48 5.21 -27.34
CA GLN A 117 -14.59 5.38 -26.41
C GLN A 117 -15.55 4.19 -26.45
N ASN A 118 -15.87 3.69 -27.66
CA ASN A 118 -16.71 2.52 -27.86
C ASN A 118 -16.09 1.22 -27.32
N TYR A 119 -14.75 1.13 -27.30
CA TYR A 119 -14.03 0.01 -26.70
C TYR A 119 -13.95 0.10 -25.17
N VAL A 120 -13.63 1.28 -24.63
CA VAL A 120 -13.38 1.48 -23.19
C VAL A 120 -14.66 1.41 -22.37
N ALA A 121 -15.78 1.90 -22.87
CA ALA A 121 -17.02 1.94 -22.09
C ALA A 121 -17.57 0.55 -21.70
N PRO A 122 -17.71 -0.42 -22.63
CA PRO A 122 -18.10 -1.79 -22.30
C PRO A 122 -17.07 -2.49 -21.40
N LEU A 123 -15.78 -2.31 -21.69
CA LEU A 123 -14.70 -2.91 -20.90
C LEU A 123 -14.73 -2.40 -19.45
N THR A 124 -15.03 -1.11 -19.25
CA THR A 124 -15.18 -0.52 -17.92
C THR A 124 -16.36 -1.15 -17.16
N TYR A 125 -17.48 -1.40 -17.83
CA TYR A 125 -18.62 -2.09 -17.23
C TYR A 125 -18.27 -3.55 -16.86
N GLU A 126 -17.56 -4.26 -17.73
CA GLU A 126 -17.11 -5.62 -17.49
C GLU A 126 -16.19 -5.72 -16.26
N VAL A 127 -15.16 -4.88 -16.15
CA VAL A 127 -14.23 -4.90 -15.01
C VAL A 127 -14.93 -4.53 -13.69
N ILE A 128 -15.92 -3.63 -13.73
CA ILE A 128 -16.73 -3.29 -12.55
C ILE A 128 -17.61 -4.48 -12.13
N SER A 129 -18.29 -5.12 -13.08
CA SER A 129 -19.20 -6.22 -12.80
C SER A 129 -18.48 -7.48 -12.29
N THR A 130 -17.28 -7.75 -12.82
CA THR A 130 -16.42 -8.88 -12.41
C THR A 130 -15.64 -8.60 -11.12
N GLY A 131 -15.48 -7.33 -10.73
CA GLY A 131 -14.69 -6.90 -9.59
C GLY A 131 -13.18 -7.02 -9.82
N ASN A 132 -12.71 -6.85 -11.05
CA ASN A 132 -11.28 -6.96 -11.38
C ASN A 132 -10.51 -5.67 -11.02
N LEU A 133 -9.57 -5.77 -10.08
CA LEU A 133 -8.77 -4.63 -9.61
C LEU A 133 -7.89 -3.97 -10.69
N GLU A 134 -7.55 -4.67 -11.77
CA GLU A 134 -6.84 -4.03 -12.89
C GLU A 134 -7.66 -2.91 -13.52
N GLY A 135 -9.00 -2.98 -13.42
CA GLY A 135 -9.94 -1.95 -13.87
C GLY A 135 -9.82 -0.59 -13.16
N ILE A 136 -8.99 -0.49 -12.11
CA ILE A 136 -8.62 0.81 -11.53
C ILE A 136 -8.00 1.74 -12.58
N ILE A 137 -7.29 1.20 -13.57
CA ILE A 137 -6.71 2.01 -14.66
C ILE A 137 -7.78 2.71 -15.50
N LEU A 138 -8.96 2.09 -15.66
CA LEU A 138 -10.08 2.61 -16.45
C LEU A 138 -10.96 3.57 -15.64
N THR A 139 -11.22 3.21 -14.37
CA THR A 139 -12.07 4.04 -13.49
C THR A 139 -11.34 5.27 -12.90
N GLY A 140 -10.02 5.35 -13.08
CA GLY A 140 -9.18 6.44 -12.58
C GLY A 140 -9.01 6.41 -11.05
N ARG A 141 -8.52 7.52 -10.47
CA ARG A 141 -8.31 7.65 -9.02
C ARG A 141 -9.62 7.66 -8.23
N PHE A 142 -10.13 6.45 -7.94
CA PHE A 142 -11.25 6.15 -7.05
C PHE A 142 -12.45 7.09 -7.18
N THR A 143 -12.85 7.36 -8.43
CA THR A 143 -14.13 8.00 -8.76
C THR A 143 -15.31 7.13 -8.29
N THR A 144 -16.56 7.56 -8.51
CA THR A 144 -17.75 6.77 -8.16
C THR A 144 -17.72 5.35 -8.73
N ASP A 145 -17.16 5.17 -9.92
CA ASP A 145 -17.07 3.87 -10.58
C ASP A 145 -15.94 3.01 -10.01
N GLY A 146 -14.81 3.60 -9.63
CA GLY A 146 -13.76 2.90 -8.89
C GLY A 146 -14.25 2.37 -7.53
N LEU A 147 -15.15 3.11 -6.87
CA LEU A 147 -15.81 2.62 -5.64
C LEU A 147 -16.79 1.48 -5.91
N LYS A 148 -17.50 1.48 -7.05
CA LYS A 148 -18.37 0.35 -7.43
C LYS A 148 -17.54 -0.91 -7.71
N LEU A 149 -16.40 -0.74 -8.40
CA LEU A 149 -15.44 -1.81 -8.67
C LEU A 149 -14.90 -2.43 -7.37
N LEU A 150 -14.44 -1.60 -6.43
CA LEU A 150 -13.99 -2.07 -5.12
C LEU A 150 -15.12 -2.74 -4.33
N GLN A 151 -16.34 -2.22 -4.37
CA GLN A 151 -17.48 -2.87 -3.71
C GLN A 151 -17.69 -4.27 -4.26
N LYS A 152 -17.70 -4.45 -5.59
CA LYS A 152 -17.85 -5.77 -6.20
C LYS A 152 -16.69 -6.71 -5.89
N PHE A 153 -15.48 -6.19 -5.82
CA PHE A 153 -14.32 -6.96 -5.36
C PHE A 153 -14.48 -7.45 -3.92
N VAL A 154 -14.89 -6.56 -2.99
CA VAL A 154 -15.14 -6.90 -1.59
C VAL A 154 -16.29 -7.90 -1.45
N ASP A 155 -17.40 -7.69 -2.17
CA ASP A 155 -18.56 -8.59 -2.14
C ASP A 155 -18.18 -10.03 -2.57
N LYS A 156 -17.21 -10.16 -3.49
CA LYS A 156 -16.75 -11.45 -4.01
C LYS A 156 -15.71 -12.13 -3.13
N THR A 157 -14.78 -11.35 -2.58
CA THR A 157 -13.57 -11.90 -1.91
C THR A 157 -13.61 -11.79 -0.39
N GLY A 158 -14.38 -10.85 0.15
CA GLY A 158 -14.31 -10.45 1.55
C GLY A 158 -13.02 -9.70 1.93
N ASP A 159 -12.12 -9.41 0.97
CA ASP A 159 -10.83 -8.78 1.24
C ASP A 159 -10.99 -7.27 1.49
N ILE A 160 -11.33 -6.96 2.73
CA ILE A 160 -11.50 -5.60 3.23
C ILE A 160 -10.17 -4.87 3.43
N GLN A 161 -9.08 -5.62 3.61
CA GLN A 161 -7.74 -5.06 3.81
C GLN A 161 -7.26 -4.38 2.54
N THR A 162 -7.30 -5.10 1.41
CA THR A 162 -6.89 -4.56 0.11
C THR A 162 -7.75 -3.36 -0.27
N ALA A 163 -9.08 -3.45 -0.10
CA ALA A 163 -9.98 -2.33 -0.38
C ALA A 163 -9.65 -1.09 0.49
N SER A 164 -9.46 -1.28 1.80
CA SER A 164 -9.15 -0.18 2.74
C SER A 164 -7.81 0.48 2.43
N LEU A 165 -6.77 -0.32 2.13
CA LEU A 165 -5.45 0.20 1.79
C LEU A 165 -5.46 0.93 0.46
N ALA A 166 -6.09 0.37 -0.57
CA ALA A 166 -6.22 0.99 -1.89
C ALA A 166 -6.87 2.38 -1.78
N VAL A 167 -7.97 2.45 -1.02
CA VAL A 167 -8.71 3.68 -0.69
C VAL A 167 -7.83 4.69 0.06
N ILE A 168 -7.17 4.28 1.15
CA ILE A 168 -6.36 5.20 1.95
C ILE A 168 -5.20 5.79 1.14
N HIS A 169 -4.58 4.99 0.27
CA HIS A 169 -3.48 5.43 -0.57
C HIS A 169 -3.90 6.26 -1.78
N GLY A 170 -5.10 6.05 -2.31
CA GLY A 170 -5.51 6.63 -3.60
C GLY A 170 -6.56 7.74 -3.55
N ILE A 171 -7.23 7.98 -2.42
CA ILE A 171 -8.38 8.90 -2.37
C ILE A 171 -7.96 10.38 -2.30
N PRO A 172 -8.49 11.25 -3.19
CA PRO A 172 -8.57 12.69 -2.99
C PRO A 172 -9.56 13.04 -1.87
N SER A 173 -9.30 14.10 -1.09
CA SER A 173 -10.08 14.48 0.11
C SER A 173 -11.61 14.48 -0.06
N ALA A 174 -12.13 14.75 -1.26
CA ALA A 174 -13.56 14.80 -1.59
C ALA A 174 -14.32 13.47 -1.37
N ILE A 175 -13.69 12.31 -1.57
CA ILE A 175 -14.37 11.00 -1.53
C ILE A 175 -14.15 10.31 -0.17
N SER A 176 -13.33 10.91 0.68
CA SER A 176 -12.93 10.35 1.98
C SER A 176 -14.07 10.24 3.01
N ASN A 177 -15.19 10.92 2.77
CA ASN A 177 -16.38 10.91 3.62
C ASN A 177 -17.48 9.96 3.12
N ASN A 178 -17.22 9.17 2.07
CA ASN A 178 -18.20 8.19 1.61
C ASN A 178 -18.43 7.13 2.70
N GLU A 179 -19.70 6.87 3.03
CA GLU A 179 -20.09 5.92 4.08
C GLU A 179 -19.52 4.51 3.85
N ARG A 180 -19.51 4.04 2.60
CA ARG A 180 -18.95 2.72 2.24
C ARG A 180 -17.47 2.62 2.55
N VAL A 181 -16.72 3.65 2.18
CA VAL A 181 -15.28 3.76 2.45
C VAL A 181 -15.01 3.76 3.96
N LEU A 182 -15.80 4.52 4.72
CA LEU A 182 -15.68 4.55 6.17
C LEU A 182 -15.95 3.18 6.78
N SER A 183 -17.02 2.51 6.33
CA SER A 183 -17.38 1.17 6.78
C SER A 183 -16.27 0.14 6.52
N TRP A 184 -15.65 0.16 5.34
CA TRP A 184 -14.53 -0.73 5.03
C TRP A 184 -13.33 -0.49 5.94
N ILE A 185 -12.95 0.78 6.11
CA ILE A 185 -11.84 1.16 6.97
C ILE A 185 -12.13 0.70 8.40
N GLU A 186 -13.30 1.03 8.95
CA GLU A 186 -13.73 0.66 10.31
C GLU A 186 -13.73 -0.87 10.49
N SER A 187 -14.26 -1.63 9.53
CA SER A 187 -14.24 -3.10 9.55
C SER A 187 -12.81 -3.67 9.59
N TYR A 188 -11.89 -3.10 8.80
CA TYR A 188 -10.47 -3.50 8.84
C TYR A 188 -9.80 -3.11 10.17
N ARG A 189 -10.22 -2.02 10.83
CA ARG A 189 -9.75 -1.67 12.18
C ARG A 189 -10.09 -2.75 13.17
N GLU A 190 -11.37 -3.08 13.22
CA GLU A 190 -11.90 -4.00 14.20
C GLU A 190 -11.28 -5.38 13.98
N PHE A 191 -11.03 -5.76 12.73
CA PHE A 191 -10.27 -6.96 12.41
C PHE A 191 -8.85 -6.93 13.00
N LEU A 192 -8.11 -5.84 12.82
CA LEU A 192 -6.78 -5.68 13.41
C LEU A 192 -6.81 -5.67 14.94
N ASP A 193 -7.80 -5.01 15.54
CA ASP A 193 -7.95 -4.93 16.99
C ASP A 193 -8.30 -6.29 17.61
N ARG A 194 -9.18 -7.09 16.96
CA ARG A 194 -9.51 -8.47 17.36
C ARG A 194 -8.30 -9.40 17.29
N LEU A 195 -7.38 -9.16 16.35
CA LEU A 195 -6.14 -9.92 16.22
C LEU A 195 -5.01 -9.37 17.09
N GLU A 196 -5.27 -8.38 17.93
CA GLU A 196 -4.27 -7.71 18.78
C GLU A 196 -3.12 -7.06 17.98
N LEU A 197 -3.35 -6.79 16.69
CA LEU A 197 -2.41 -6.15 15.78
C LEU A 197 -2.45 -4.62 15.91
N TRP A 198 -2.46 -4.12 17.14
CA TRP A 198 -2.64 -2.69 17.47
C TRP A 198 -1.60 -1.80 16.81
N HIS A 199 -0.35 -2.27 16.69
CA HIS A 199 0.70 -1.50 16.02
C HIS A 199 0.40 -1.29 14.53
N TYR A 200 -0.16 -2.28 13.85
CA TYR A 200 -0.59 -2.15 12.45
C TYR A 200 -1.83 -1.27 12.35
N ARG A 201 -2.76 -1.37 13.30
CA ARG A 201 -3.90 -0.45 13.41
C ARG A 201 -3.43 0.99 13.53
N CYS A 202 -2.50 1.29 14.45
CA CYS A 202 -1.97 2.63 14.61
C CYS A 202 -1.28 3.14 13.34
N LYS A 203 -0.51 2.30 12.64
CA LYS A 203 0.11 2.67 11.35
C LYS A 203 -0.95 3.05 10.31
N LEU A 204 -2.01 2.27 10.19
CA LEU A 204 -3.13 2.54 9.29
C LEU A 204 -3.82 3.88 9.63
N ASP A 205 -4.02 4.19 10.91
CA ASP A 205 -4.58 5.48 11.36
C ASP A 205 -3.67 6.67 11.02
N ILE A 206 -2.36 6.53 11.22
CA ILE A 206 -1.37 7.55 10.88
C ILE A 206 -1.38 7.80 9.36
N LEU A 207 -1.43 6.75 8.54
CA LEU A 207 -1.49 6.86 7.09
C LEU A 207 -2.77 7.60 6.65
N ARG A 208 -3.93 7.23 7.19
CA ARG A 208 -5.22 7.92 6.94
C ARG A 208 -5.15 9.40 7.30
N LYS A 209 -4.52 9.73 8.44
CA LYS A 209 -4.34 11.12 8.88
C LYS A 209 -3.40 11.90 7.98
N ARG A 210 -2.29 11.32 7.52
CA ARG A 210 -1.33 12.01 6.64
C ARG A 210 -1.99 12.47 5.34
N ASN A 211 -2.92 11.68 4.82
CA ASN A 211 -3.61 11.96 3.57
C ASN A 211 -4.83 12.89 3.74
N ARG A 212 -5.18 13.24 4.99
CA ARG A 212 -6.21 14.23 5.31
C ARG A 212 -5.54 15.50 5.84
N HIS A 213 -5.76 16.64 5.20
CA HIS A 213 -5.44 17.96 5.79
C HIS A 213 -6.43 18.32 6.90
N THR A 214 -6.65 17.41 7.85
CA THR A 214 -7.49 17.66 9.01
C THR A 214 -6.66 18.32 10.10
N THR A 215 -7.32 19.18 10.87
CA THR A 215 -6.77 19.74 12.10
C THR A 215 -6.22 18.62 13.00
N PRO A 216 -5.13 18.88 13.75
CA PRO A 216 -4.64 17.92 14.71
C PRO A 216 -5.78 17.54 15.67
N PRO A 217 -5.91 16.25 16.04
CA PRO A 217 -6.91 15.84 17.01
C PRO A 217 -6.72 16.65 18.30
N PRO A 218 -7.81 16.94 19.02
CA PRO A 218 -7.72 17.63 20.30
C PRO A 218 -6.79 16.84 21.23
N GLN A 219 -5.91 17.55 21.93
CA GLN A 219 -5.11 16.92 22.98
C GLN A 219 -6.05 16.36 24.03
N THR A 220 -5.96 15.07 24.31
CA THR A 220 -6.85 14.36 25.25
C THR A 220 -6.30 14.34 26.67
N ALA A 221 -5.04 14.70 26.87
CA ALA A 221 -4.39 14.74 28.16
C ALA A 221 -3.58 16.03 28.32
N PHE A 222 -3.75 16.68 29.48
CA PHE A 222 -3.00 17.87 29.87
C PHE A 222 -2.49 17.67 31.29
N LEU A 223 -1.27 18.13 31.57
CA LEU A 223 -0.75 18.14 32.94
C LEU A 223 -1.39 19.30 33.71
N SER A 224 -1.97 19.05 34.88
CA SER A 224 -2.54 20.06 35.75
C SER A 224 -1.81 20.13 37.09
N CYS A 225 -1.87 21.28 37.74
CA CYS A 225 -1.28 21.45 39.07
C CYS A 225 -2.18 20.80 40.14
N ASN A 226 -1.64 19.89 40.95
CA ASN A 226 -2.40 19.24 42.05
C ASN A 226 -3.02 20.22 43.07
N ASN A 227 -2.50 21.45 43.15
CA ASN A 227 -3.00 22.43 44.12
C ASN A 227 -4.03 23.42 43.57
N CYS A 228 -3.95 23.80 42.30
CA CYS A 228 -4.89 24.78 41.71
C CYS A 228 -5.67 24.26 40.51
N SER A 229 -5.42 23.01 40.11
CA SER A 229 -6.05 22.30 39.00
C SER A 229 -5.95 22.97 37.63
N LYS A 230 -5.24 24.11 37.52
CA LYS A 230 -4.99 24.78 36.25
C LYS A 230 -3.92 24.05 35.44
N PRO A 231 -4.03 24.04 34.11
CA PRO A 231 -3.07 23.37 33.23
C PRO A 231 -1.68 23.99 33.38
N ILE A 232 -0.66 23.13 33.42
CA ILE A 232 0.75 23.52 33.45
C ILE A 232 1.19 23.70 31.99
N ASN A 233 1.04 24.92 31.48
CA ASN A 233 1.52 25.26 30.15
C ASN A 233 3.06 25.30 30.13
N LEU A 234 3.66 24.21 29.64
CA LEU A 234 5.12 24.09 29.41
C LEU A 234 5.56 24.74 28.10
N THR A 235 4.63 25.15 27.24
CA THR A 235 4.90 25.87 26.00
C THR A 235 5.15 27.34 26.31
N ALA A 236 6.41 27.75 26.31
CA ALA A 236 6.77 29.15 26.17
C ALA A 236 6.27 29.62 24.79
N SER A 237 5.27 30.50 24.76
CA SER A 237 5.07 31.39 23.61
C SER A 237 6.24 32.38 23.64
N GLY A 238 7.25 32.14 22.81
CA GLY A 238 8.45 32.98 22.76
C GLY A 238 9.62 32.30 22.07
N ASN A 239 10.30 33.04 21.20
CA ASN A 239 11.40 32.57 20.37
C ASN A 239 12.46 31.78 21.14
N PHE A 240 12.73 30.59 20.62
CA PHE A 240 13.77 29.67 21.06
C PHE A 240 15.15 30.33 20.96
N LYS A 241 15.83 30.45 22.11
CA LYS A 241 17.27 30.10 22.25
C LYS A 241 17.85 30.15 23.67
N GLN A 242 17.15 30.64 24.70
CA GLN A 242 17.82 30.82 26.02
C GLN A 242 17.12 30.28 27.28
N LEU A 243 15.95 29.62 27.22
CA LEU A 243 15.16 29.36 28.45
C LEU A 243 14.61 27.93 28.60
N ALA A 244 15.28 26.93 28.02
CA ALA A 244 14.94 25.51 28.26
C ALA A 244 15.43 24.97 29.61
N ILE A 245 15.90 25.84 30.53
CA ILE A 245 16.43 25.47 31.85
C ILE A 245 15.93 26.46 32.92
N LEU A 246 14.64 26.81 32.91
CA LEU A 246 14.05 27.33 34.15
C LEU A 246 13.42 26.17 34.90
N ILE A 247 14.13 25.83 35.96
CA ILE A 247 13.76 25.08 37.14
C ILE A 247 12.38 25.57 37.61
N PHE A 248 11.29 25.02 37.06
CA PHE A 248 9.96 25.29 37.60
C PHE A 248 9.78 24.44 38.85
N ASP A 249 10.40 24.85 39.95
CA ASP A 249 10.13 24.27 41.26
C ASP A 249 8.73 24.64 41.75
N ARG A 250 8.07 25.62 41.11
CA ARG A 250 6.77 26.20 41.52
C ARG A 250 5.82 26.40 40.35
N CYS A 251 4.52 26.28 40.62
CA CYS A 251 3.44 26.52 39.67
C CYS A 251 3.33 28.01 39.33
N ARG A 252 3.29 28.36 38.04
CA ARG A 252 3.15 29.76 37.58
C ARG A 252 1.80 30.41 37.93
N ASN A 253 0.79 29.61 38.20
CA ASN A 253 -0.55 30.11 38.48
C ASN A 253 -0.85 30.26 40.00
N CYS A 254 -0.19 29.49 40.87
CA CYS A 254 -0.45 29.55 42.32
C CYS A 254 0.79 29.63 43.21
N GLY A 255 2.01 29.62 42.64
CA GLY A 255 3.28 29.75 43.38
C GLY A 255 3.69 28.53 44.23
N LYS A 256 2.84 27.49 44.33
CA LYS A 256 3.12 26.29 45.12
C LYS A 256 4.08 25.34 44.41
N ALA A 257 4.84 24.56 45.19
CA ALA A 257 5.84 23.66 44.66
C ALA A 257 5.25 22.63 43.68
N LEU A 258 5.96 22.33 42.59
CA LEU A 258 5.58 21.28 41.66
C LEU A 258 5.94 19.90 42.22
N PRO A 259 5.19 18.85 41.85
CA PRO A 259 5.39 17.54 42.43
C PRO A 259 6.74 16.92 42.00
N LYS A 260 7.44 16.38 42.99
CA LYS A 260 8.78 15.78 42.88
C LYS A 260 8.67 14.26 42.88
N CYS A 261 9.66 13.61 42.29
CA CYS A 261 9.79 12.16 42.36
C CYS A 261 10.09 11.73 43.80
N ALA A 262 9.35 10.77 44.32
CA ALA A 262 9.52 10.25 45.68
C ALA A 262 10.93 9.69 45.97
N ILE A 263 11.65 9.25 44.94
CA ILE A 263 12.95 8.59 45.07
C ILE A 263 14.11 9.57 44.84
N CYS A 264 14.15 10.24 43.69
CA CYS A 264 15.27 11.15 43.37
C CYS A 264 15.04 12.61 43.78
N LEU A 265 13.84 12.95 44.28
CA LEU A 265 13.45 14.28 44.75
C LEU A 265 13.57 15.42 43.72
N ARG A 266 13.75 15.09 42.43
CA ARG A 266 13.71 16.05 41.32
C ARG A 266 12.30 16.22 40.78
N ASN A 267 11.99 17.38 40.21
CA ASN A 267 10.66 17.65 39.66
C ASN A 267 10.33 16.67 38.52
N MET A 268 9.13 16.10 38.55
CA MET A 268 8.67 15.15 37.52
C MET A 268 8.45 15.78 36.14
N CYS A 269 8.40 17.11 36.06
CA CYS A 269 8.23 17.86 34.81
C CYS A 269 9.55 18.08 34.05
N LEU A 270 10.68 17.59 34.57
CA LEU A 270 12.01 17.73 33.97
C LEU A 270 12.43 16.41 33.32
N ASP A 271 12.92 16.50 32.08
CA ASP A 271 13.51 15.39 31.36
C ASP A 271 14.87 15.07 32.00
N ILE A 272 15.01 13.91 32.68
CA ILE A 272 16.24 13.49 33.36
C ILE A 272 17.42 13.45 32.36
N ASP A 273 17.16 13.11 31.09
CA ASP A 273 18.19 12.94 30.06
C ASP A 273 18.76 14.27 29.53
N ARG A 274 18.27 15.43 30.01
CA ARG A 274 18.75 16.77 29.58
C ARG A 274 19.66 17.46 30.59
N LEU A 275 20.11 16.77 31.63
CA LEU A 275 21.10 17.34 32.53
C LEU A 275 22.43 17.54 31.78
N PRO A 276 23.06 18.73 31.83
CA PRO A 276 24.26 19.06 31.05
C PRO A 276 25.54 18.28 31.40
N ASN A 277 25.46 17.20 32.18
CA ASN A 277 26.64 16.45 32.60
C ASN A 277 27.08 15.38 31.60
N ASP A 278 26.28 15.09 30.58
CA ASP A 278 26.64 14.16 29.49
C ASP A 278 26.71 14.89 28.13
N THR A 279 27.63 15.85 28.05
CA THR A 279 28.03 16.51 26.78
C THR A 279 28.68 15.58 25.75
N LYS A 280 28.78 14.27 26.03
CA LYS A 280 29.36 13.28 25.12
C LYS A 280 28.33 12.47 24.30
N SER A 281 27.03 12.62 24.56
CA SER A 281 26.01 11.72 23.96
C SER A 281 24.91 12.42 23.15
N ALA A 282 24.86 13.76 23.12
CA ALA A 282 23.95 14.50 22.25
C ALA A 282 24.55 14.66 20.84
N ASN A 283 24.77 13.54 20.14
CA ASN A 283 25.03 13.55 18.70
C ASN A 283 23.76 14.04 17.99
N ILE A 284 23.66 15.35 17.81
CA ILE A 284 22.75 15.97 16.85
C ILE A 284 23.27 15.59 15.47
N HIS A 285 22.88 14.41 14.98
CA HIS A 285 23.07 14.06 13.58
C HIS A 285 22.15 14.94 12.74
N VAL A 286 22.74 15.88 12.00
CA VAL A 286 22.07 16.66 10.98
C VAL A 286 22.17 15.87 9.69
N ASP A 287 21.07 15.22 9.30
CA ASP A 287 20.92 14.67 7.95
C ASP A 287 19.81 15.45 7.24
N GLY A 288 20.11 16.03 6.08
CA GLY A 288 19.14 16.71 5.22
C GLY A 288 18.38 17.91 5.83
N GLY A 289 18.92 18.63 6.81
CA GLY A 289 18.34 19.89 7.31
C GLY A 289 17.13 19.75 8.24
N LYS A 290 16.81 18.53 8.73
CA LYS A 290 15.81 18.34 9.79
C LYS A 290 16.51 18.08 11.13
N VAL A 291 16.27 18.96 12.11
CA VAL A 291 16.69 18.74 13.50
C VAL A 291 15.96 17.50 14.03
N MET A 292 16.66 16.38 14.14
CA MET A 292 16.11 15.17 14.73
C MET A 292 16.19 15.29 16.25
N TYR A 293 15.07 15.63 16.88
CA TYR A 293 14.97 15.52 18.34
C TYR A 293 15.17 14.05 18.71
N PRO A 294 16.08 13.71 19.65
CA PRO A 294 16.21 12.34 20.12
C PRO A 294 14.84 11.89 20.62
N LYS A 295 14.40 10.69 20.22
CA LYS A 295 13.13 10.09 20.65
C LYS A 295 13.05 10.26 22.18
N LYS A 296 12.06 11.02 22.68
CA LYS A 296 11.79 11.08 24.13
C LYS A 296 11.66 9.65 24.61
N ARG A 297 12.56 9.20 25.48
CA ARG A 297 12.50 7.83 26.01
C ARG A 297 11.28 7.76 26.92
N PHE A 298 10.51 6.67 26.86
CA PHE A 298 9.45 6.40 27.84
C PHE A 298 9.98 6.50 29.29
N ASN A 299 11.28 6.28 29.46
CA ASN A 299 12.01 6.40 30.72
C ASN A 299 11.92 7.78 31.41
N SER A 300 11.60 8.86 30.68
CA SER A 300 11.40 10.18 31.28
C SER A 300 9.95 10.49 31.64
N TRP A 301 9.05 9.52 31.47
CA TRP A 301 7.67 9.64 31.93
C TRP A 301 7.58 9.49 33.45
N PHE A 302 6.44 9.86 34.01
CA PHE A 302 6.17 9.72 35.44
C PHE A 302 5.00 8.76 35.66
N SER A 303 5.06 8.02 36.76
CA SER A 303 4.02 7.13 37.24
C SER A 303 3.61 7.54 38.65
N TRP A 304 2.35 7.33 39.01
CA TRP A 304 1.83 7.63 40.34
C TRP A 304 0.77 6.62 40.75
N CYS A 305 0.67 6.37 42.05
CA CYS A 305 -0.39 5.55 42.61
C CYS A 305 -1.69 6.35 42.68
N GLN A 306 -2.80 5.79 42.18
CA GLN A 306 -4.10 6.46 42.23
C GLN A 306 -4.68 6.56 43.65
N SER A 307 -4.23 5.70 44.59
CA SER A 307 -4.66 5.72 45.99
C SER A 307 -3.96 6.81 46.81
N CYS A 308 -2.62 6.77 46.88
CA CYS A 308 -1.85 7.71 47.71
C CYS A 308 -1.41 8.98 46.97
N ARG A 309 -1.58 9.04 45.64
CA ARG A 309 -1.14 10.14 44.77
C ARG A 309 0.36 10.44 44.80
N HIS A 310 1.15 9.56 45.41
CA HIS A 310 2.61 9.60 45.35
C HIS A 310 3.11 8.93 44.08
N GLY A 311 4.22 9.43 43.57
CA GLY A 311 4.76 9.00 42.29
C GLY A 311 6.16 9.52 42.03
N GLY A 312 6.64 9.24 40.84
CA GLY A 312 7.98 9.62 40.42
C GLY A 312 8.26 9.26 38.97
N HIS A 313 9.51 9.42 38.57
CA HIS A 313 9.96 8.99 37.24
C HIS A 313 9.74 7.48 37.09
N ALA A 314 9.21 7.07 35.94
CA ALA A 314 8.76 5.71 35.68
C ALA A 314 9.87 4.69 35.98
N THR A 315 11.12 4.97 35.60
CA THR A 315 12.27 4.10 35.85
C THR A 315 12.61 3.94 37.33
N HIS A 316 12.54 5.01 38.13
CA HIS A 316 12.79 4.91 39.58
C HIS A 316 11.66 4.17 40.27
N MET A 317 10.41 4.40 39.85
CA MET A 317 9.27 3.69 40.43
C MET A 317 9.33 2.19 40.07
N GLU A 318 9.66 1.86 38.83
CA GLU A 318 9.85 0.48 38.36
C GLU A 318 10.98 -0.22 39.12
N SER A 319 12.13 0.44 39.31
CA SER A 319 13.25 -0.14 40.05
C SER A 319 12.97 -0.32 41.54
N TRP A 320 12.20 0.59 42.16
CA TRP A 320 11.76 0.45 43.55
C TRP A 320 10.80 -0.73 43.70
N PHE A 321 9.76 -0.80 42.87
CA PHE A 321 8.72 -1.84 42.95
C PHE A 321 9.19 -3.22 42.49
N ALA A 322 10.36 -3.34 41.84
CA ALA A 322 10.98 -4.63 41.58
C ALA A 322 11.29 -5.40 42.87
N ASN A 323 11.57 -4.71 43.98
CA ASN A 323 11.95 -5.31 45.26
C ASN A 323 11.06 -4.89 46.44
N HIS A 324 10.12 -3.97 46.25
CA HIS A 324 9.29 -3.41 47.33
C HIS A 324 7.81 -3.40 46.92
N ASN A 325 6.91 -3.61 47.88
CA ASN A 325 5.46 -3.52 47.63
C ASN A 325 4.82 -2.24 48.17
N GLU A 326 5.57 -1.47 48.97
CA GLU A 326 5.12 -0.28 49.67
C GLU A 326 5.58 1.02 49.02
N CYS A 327 4.90 2.11 49.36
CA CYS A 327 5.19 3.44 48.85
C CYS A 327 6.57 3.94 49.35
N PRO A 328 7.43 4.49 48.48
CA PRO A 328 8.74 5.02 48.87
C PRO A 328 8.68 6.33 49.70
N VAL A 329 7.49 6.90 49.90
CA VAL A 329 7.31 8.14 50.68
C VAL A 329 7.21 7.81 52.16
N GLN A 330 8.02 8.49 52.98
CA GLN A 330 7.99 8.36 54.44
C GLN A 330 6.57 8.61 54.99
N ASP A 331 6.19 7.82 56.00
CA ASP A 331 4.87 7.85 56.64
C ASP A 331 3.68 7.48 55.74
N CYS A 332 3.94 6.89 54.55
CA CYS A 332 2.89 6.39 53.67
C CYS A 332 2.81 4.84 53.71
N ASN A 333 1.82 4.31 54.41
CA ASN A 333 1.59 2.86 54.53
C ASN A 333 0.84 2.24 53.33
N CYS A 334 0.96 2.84 52.13
CA CYS A 334 0.23 2.36 50.96
C CYS A 334 1.00 1.21 50.28
N SER A 335 0.38 0.03 50.18
CA SER A 335 0.90 -1.09 49.37
C SER A 335 0.63 -0.85 47.88
N CYS A 336 1.36 0.07 47.27
CA CYS A 336 1.12 0.53 45.90
C CYS A 336 1.22 -0.60 44.86
N SER A 337 2.20 -1.49 44.97
CA SER A 337 2.43 -2.58 44.00
C SER A 337 1.30 -3.61 44.01
N ALA A 338 0.91 -4.08 45.20
CA ALA A 338 -0.16 -5.05 45.37
C ALA A 338 -1.53 -4.53 44.88
N ARG A 339 -1.75 -3.21 45.00
CA ARG A 339 -2.99 -2.54 44.54
C ARG A 339 -3.04 -2.40 43.02
N ASP A 340 -1.90 -2.34 42.35
CA ASP A 340 -1.82 -2.30 40.89
C ASP A 340 -2.22 -3.66 40.29
N SER A 341 -1.81 -4.76 40.94
CA SER A 341 -2.19 -6.13 40.57
C SER A 341 -3.70 -6.38 40.63
N SER A 342 -4.40 -5.77 41.60
CA SER A 342 -5.85 -5.92 41.77
C SER A 342 -6.70 -5.21 40.71
N PHE A 343 -6.13 -4.25 39.95
CA PHE A 343 -6.86 -3.60 38.85
C PHE A 343 -6.87 -4.42 37.56
N PHE A 344 -5.90 -5.32 37.37
CA PHE A 344 -5.89 -6.28 36.26
C PHE A 344 -6.62 -7.60 36.57
N ALA A 345 -6.89 -7.89 37.84
CA ALA A 345 -7.55 -9.12 38.26
C ALA A 345 -9.09 -9.12 38.08
N ILE A 346 -9.70 -8.00 37.69
CA ILE A 346 -11.16 -7.91 37.46
C ILE A 346 -11.44 -7.81 35.95
N LYS A 347 -11.17 -8.92 35.22
CA LYS A 347 -11.84 -9.42 34.00
C LYS A 347 -10.95 -10.43 33.26
N MET A 348 -10.54 -11.48 33.95
CA MET A 348 -10.41 -12.80 33.33
C MET A 348 -11.24 -13.76 34.17
N CYS A 349 -12.56 -13.58 34.09
CA CYS A 349 -13.50 -14.59 34.55
C CYS A 349 -13.75 -15.50 33.36
N ASP A 350 -13.06 -16.63 33.37
CA ASP A 350 -13.47 -17.95 32.87
C ASP A 350 -14.55 -17.95 31.77
N GLN A 351 -14.12 -18.19 30.53
CA GLN A 351 -14.95 -18.91 29.57
C GLN A 351 -14.57 -20.39 29.63
N VAL A 352 -15.52 -21.17 30.16
CA VAL A 352 -15.66 -22.62 29.93
C VAL A 352 -15.88 -22.87 28.44
#